data_AF-A0A920HFP5-F1
#
_entry.id   AF-A0A920HFP5-F1
#
_cell.length_a   1.000
_cell.length_b   1.000
_cell.length_c   1.000
_cell.angle_alpha   90.00
_cell.angle_beta   90.00
_cell.angle_gamma   90.00
#
_symmetry.space_group_name_H-M   'P 1'
#
loop_
_entity.id
_entity.type
_entity.pdbx_description
1 polymer ?
#
loop_
_entity_poly.entity_id
_entity_poly.type
_entity_poly.pdbx_seq_one_letter_code
_entity_poly.pdbx_strand_id
1 'polypeptide(L)'
;MVTQYDNSVVENAGLLKMDFLGLKTLTLIKDTIKLIKYRHKKEIDIDNISLEDEKTYELFQKGDTVGIFQYESLGMQKYLRDLKPTVFEDLIAMNALYRPGPLEYIPSFVRRKNGTEEIKYDIPEMEEFLKETYGITVYQEQVMQLSQKLANFSKGDADTLRKAMGKKIFSLLEKLKPKFISGGKSNGYEPEILEKIWKDWEAFASYAFNKSHSTCYALIAYQTAYLKAHYPSEYMAAVLSNNMNDIKQVSFFMEECKHMSIDVLGPDINESIFKFNVNDNNSIRFGMGAVKGVGQSAVKAIVEGRQTGKYKSIFDFAKRVDLRSANKKAFDSLVLAGAFDSVDDAHRAQYFYENGDGVTFIEKAIRFGNKFQERENSPQTSLFSDADEIKISEPSFPECDKWSSLINSKRERRGRDLYLRSPVR
;
A
#
# COMPACT_ATOMS: atom_id res chain seq x y z
N MET A 1 -27.12 13.48 -1.25
CA MET A 1 -28.36 12.78 -1.68
C MET A 1 -28.08 11.29 -1.59
N VAL A 2 -28.95 10.53 -0.95
CA VAL A 2 -28.84 9.06 -0.81
C VAL A 2 -30.21 8.48 -1.17
N THR A 3 -30.24 7.36 -1.88
CA THR A 3 -31.49 6.65 -2.20
C THR A 3 -32.14 6.12 -0.91
N GLN A 4 -33.47 6.12 -0.85
CA GLN A 4 -34.23 5.52 0.26
C GLN A 4 -34.38 3.99 0.12
N TYR A 5 -34.22 3.46 -1.11
CA TYR A 5 -34.31 2.02 -1.40
C TYR A 5 -32.93 1.37 -1.36
N ASP A 6 -32.88 0.13 -0.88
CA ASP A 6 -31.67 -0.69 -0.85
C ASP A 6 -31.30 -1.23 -2.24
N ASN A 7 -30.09 -1.79 -2.34
CA ASN A 7 -29.50 -2.24 -3.60
C ASN A 7 -30.40 -3.22 -4.38
N SER A 8 -31.03 -4.17 -3.68
CA SER A 8 -31.81 -5.22 -4.35
C SER A 8 -33.10 -4.67 -4.95
N VAL A 9 -33.74 -3.72 -4.26
CA VAL A 9 -34.98 -3.08 -4.70
C VAL A 9 -34.71 -2.16 -5.88
N VAL A 10 -33.59 -1.42 -5.88
CA VAL A 10 -33.17 -0.57 -7.00
C VAL A 10 -32.93 -1.39 -8.26
N GLU A 11 -32.22 -2.53 -8.16
CA GLU A 11 -32.00 -3.45 -9.28
C GLU A 11 -33.32 -4.05 -9.78
N ASN A 12 -34.19 -4.50 -8.87
CA ASN A 12 -35.50 -5.08 -9.23
C ASN A 12 -36.46 -4.05 -9.88
N ALA A 13 -36.33 -2.77 -9.52
CA ALA A 13 -37.10 -1.68 -10.11
C ALA A 13 -36.62 -1.31 -11.53
N GLY A 14 -35.57 -1.95 -12.06
CA GLY A 14 -35.04 -1.72 -13.40
C GLY A 14 -34.16 -0.47 -13.50
N LEU A 15 -33.68 0.07 -12.38
CA LEU A 15 -32.78 1.22 -12.39
C LEU A 15 -31.34 0.79 -12.69
N LEU A 16 -30.62 1.62 -13.46
CA LEU A 16 -29.20 1.40 -13.71
C LEU A 16 -28.39 1.68 -12.45
N LYS A 17 -27.75 0.63 -11.94
CA LYS A 17 -26.85 0.69 -10.79
C LYS A 17 -25.40 0.63 -11.27
N MET A 18 -24.56 1.52 -10.73
CA MET A 18 -23.12 1.51 -10.91
C MET A 18 -22.42 1.52 -9.55
N ASP A 19 -21.45 0.64 -9.37
CA ASP A 19 -20.63 0.58 -8.16
C ASP A 19 -19.31 1.34 -8.37
N PHE A 20 -19.07 2.38 -7.57
CA PHE A 20 -17.81 3.12 -7.56
C PHE A 20 -17.03 2.76 -6.29
N LEU A 21 -15.97 1.97 -6.44
CA LEU A 21 -15.16 1.50 -5.32
C LEU A 21 -13.91 2.37 -5.15
N GLY A 22 -13.64 2.78 -3.91
CA GLY A 22 -12.40 3.45 -3.54
C GLY A 22 -11.29 2.44 -3.21
N LEU A 23 -10.45 2.09 -4.19
CA LEU A 23 -9.34 1.16 -3.97
C LEU A 23 -8.05 1.91 -3.60
N LYS A 24 -7.61 1.78 -2.34
CA LYS A 24 -6.37 2.44 -1.83
C LYS A 24 -5.13 2.07 -2.66
N THR A 25 -5.07 0.86 -3.20
CA THR A 25 -3.96 0.37 -4.04
C THR A 25 -3.75 1.21 -5.30
N LEU A 26 -4.81 1.74 -5.92
CA LEU A 26 -4.66 2.60 -7.09
C LEU A 26 -4.02 3.95 -6.71
N THR A 27 -4.37 4.49 -5.54
CA THR A 27 -3.71 5.68 -4.98
C THR A 27 -2.24 5.40 -4.68
N LEU A 28 -1.91 4.22 -4.17
CA LEU A 28 -0.54 3.76 -3.91
C LEU A 28 0.30 3.75 -5.20
N ILE A 29 -0.19 3.09 -6.26
CA ILE A 29 0.47 3.04 -7.57
C ILE A 29 0.72 4.46 -8.09
N LYS A 30 -0.32 5.31 -8.06
CA LYS A 30 -0.24 6.69 -8.52
C LYS A 30 0.79 7.52 -7.74
N ASP A 31 0.80 7.41 -6.42
CA ASP A 31 1.75 8.14 -5.57
C ASP A 31 3.19 7.64 -5.78
N THR A 32 3.38 6.34 -5.98
CA THR A 32 4.69 5.75 -6.30
C THR A 32 5.23 6.29 -7.63
N ILE A 33 4.41 6.26 -8.69
CA ILE A 33 4.80 6.78 -10.02
C ILE A 33 5.16 8.28 -9.94
N LYS A 34 4.43 9.07 -9.13
CA LYS A 34 4.79 10.48 -8.91
C LYS A 34 6.15 10.64 -8.25
N LEU A 35 6.48 9.83 -7.24
CA LEU A 35 7.80 9.85 -6.60
C LEU A 35 8.90 9.46 -7.59
N ILE A 36 8.65 8.43 -8.41
CA ILE A 36 9.59 8.00 -9.45
C ILE A 36 9.83 9.10 -10.48
N LYS A 37 8.76 9.73 -10.98
CA LYS A 37 8.85 10.85 -11.92
C LYS A 37 9.59 12.04 -11.33
N TYR A 38 9.36 12.33 -10.05
CA TYR A 38 10.04 13.42 -9.36
C TYR A 38 11.56 13.17 -9.24
N ARG A 39 11.96 11.97 -8.82
CA ARG A 39 13.36 11.61 -8.51
C ARG A 39 14.15 11.22 -9.75
N HIS A 40 13.65 10.24 -10.48
CA HIS A 40 14.35 9.61 -11.59
C HIS A 40 14.10 10.32 -12.92
N LYS A 41 13.17 11.29 -12.96
CA LYS A 41 12.68 11.93 -14.20
C LYS A 41 12.17 10.93 -15.23
N LYS A 42 11.73 9.76 -14.76
CA LYS A 42 11.16 8.68 -15.57
C LYS A 42 9.65 8.66 -15.46
N GLU A 43 8.98 8.51 -16.59
CA GLU A 43 7.54 8.29 -16.65
C GLU A 43 7.30 6.79 -16.84
N ILE A 44 6.61 6.17 -15.89
CA ILE A 44 6.24 4.76 -15.96
C ILE A 44 4.79 4.70 -16.41
N ASP A 45 4.57 4.05 -17.55
CA ASP A 45 3.25 3.59 -17.96
C ASP A 45 2.98 2.23 -17.31
N ILE A 46 2.23 2.26 -16.21
CA ILE A 46 1.98 1.07 -15.39
C ILE A 46 1.05 0.05 -16.07
N ASP A 47 0.25 0.51 -17.04
CA ASP A 47 -0.71 -0.34 -17.75
C ASP A 47 -0.02 -1.18 -18.84
N ASN A 48 1.19 -0.80 -19.24
CA ASN A 48 1.96 -1.45 -20.31
C ASN A 48 3.29 -2.07 -19.81
N ILE A 49 3.43 -2.36 -18.52
CA ILE A 49 4.60 -3.09 -18.00
C ILE A 49 4.63 -4.54 -18.49
N SER A 50 5.84 -5.10 -18.65
CA SER A 50 5.99 -6.50 -19.05
C SER A 50 5.50 -7.45 -17.95
N LEU A 51 4.69 -8.44 -18.34
CA LEU A 51 4.25 -9.54 -17.46
C LEU A 51 5.28 -10.68 -17.36
N GLU A 52 6.47 -10.51 -17.95
CA GLU A 52 7.57 -11.48 -17.96
C GLU A 52 8.80 -10.97 -17.17
N ASP A 53 8.64 -9.93 -16.35
CA ASP A 53 9.75 -9.31 -15.62
C ASP A 53 10.27 -10.21 -14.48
N GLU A 54 11.49 -10.73 -14.64
CA GLU A 54 12.12 -11.67 -13.71
C GLU A 54 12.21 -11.13 -12.28
N LYS A 55 12.59 -9.85 -12.10
CA LYS A 55 12.71 -9.24 -10.76
C LYS A 55 11.39 -9.20 -10.02
N THR A 56 10.29 -8.98 -10.74
CA THR A 56 8.94 -9.01 -10.16
C THR A 56 8.59 -10.41 -9.69
N TYR A 57 8.88 -11.45 -10.48
CA TYR A 57 8.65 -12.83 -10.05
C TYR A 57 9.55 -13.25 -8.89
N GLU A 58 10.82 -12.84 -8.86
CA GLU A 58 11.72 -13.12 -7.74
C GLU A 58 11.15 -12.65 -6.40
N LEU A 59 10.49 -11.49 -6.37
CA LEU A 59 9.83 -10.96 -5.19
C LEU A 59 8.75 -11.92 -4.68
N PHE A 60 7.89 -12.41 -5.58
CA PHE A 60 6.88 -13.41 -5.22
C PHE A 60 7.51 -14.74 -4.82
N GLN A 61 8.56 -15.20 -5.50
CA GLN A 61 9.26 -16.45 -5.21
C GLN A 61 9.95 -16.43 -3.83
N LYS A 62 10.45 -15.28 -3.38
CA LYS A 62 10.99 -15.08 -2.01
C LYS A 62 9.88 -14.94 -0.96
N GLY A 63 8.67 -14.61 -1.41
CA GLY A 63 7.54 -14.30 -0.54
C GLY A 63 7.68 -12.92 0.12
N ASP A 64 8.41 -12.00 -0.50
CA ASP A 64 8.65 -10.64 -0.01
C ASP A 64 7.46 -9.71 -0.33
N THR A 65 6.24 -10.22 -0.13
CA THR A 65 4.99 -9.62 -0.60
C THR A 65 4.30 -8.74 0.45
N VAL A 66 5.00 -8.35 1.52
CA VAL A 66 4.48 -7.33 2.45
C VAL A 66 4.21 -6.03 1.71
N GLY A 67 3.00 -5.50 1.83
CA GLY A 67 2.54 -4.34 1.09
C GLY A 67 2.16 -4.62 -0.36
N ILE A 68 2.13 -5.88 -0.83
CA ILE A 68 1.65 -6.26 -2.17
C ILE A 68 0.19 -6.70 -2.11
N PHE A 69 -0.65 -6.01 -2.86
CA PHE A 69 -2.10 -6.16 -2.80
C PHE A 69 -2.57 -7.62 -2.93
N GLN A 70 -3.39 -8.09 -1.99
CA GLN A 70 -3.91 -9.48 -1.85
C GLN A 70 -2.89 -10.59 -1.51
N TYR A 71 -1.58 -10.35 -1.61
CA TYR A 71 -0.56 -11.38 -1.36
C TYR A 71 0.19 -11.25 -0.03
N GLU A 72 -0.25 -10.37 0.88
CA GLU A 72 0.53 -9.98 2.06
C GLU A 72 0.56 -11.02 3.19
N SER A 73 -0.44 -11.90 3.28
CA SER A 73 -0.58 -12.79 4.45
C SER A 73 0.55 -13.81 4.55
N LEU A 74 0.97 -14.15 5.77
CA LEU A 74 2.08 -15.10 6.01
C LEU A 74 1.86 -16.48 5.36
N GLY A 75 0.62 -16.98 5.36
CA GLY A 75 0.30 -18.25 4.70
C GLY A 75 0.40 -18.16 3.18
N MET A 76 -0.01 -17.02 2.60
CA MET A 76 0.15 -16.76 1.16
C MET A 76 1.63 -16.70 0.79
N GLN A 77 2.43 -15.95 1.55
CA GLN A 77 3.89 -15.86 1.37
C GLN A 77 4.55 -17.25 1.40
N LYS A 78 4.11 -18.13 2.32
CA LYS A 78 4.61 -19.51 2.38
C LYS A 78 4.30 -20.25 1.08
N TYR A 79 3.05 -20.24 0.63
CA TYR A 79 2.68 -20.95 -0.59
C TYR A 79 3.33 -20.36 -1.85
N LEU A 80 3.58 -19.05 -1.89
CA LEU A 80 4.33 -18.44 -2.99
C LEU A 80 5.79 -18.91 -3.03
N ARG A 81 6.44 -19.05 -1.86
CA ARG A 81 7.80 -19.64 -1.77
C ARG A 81 7.84 -21.10 -2.22
N ASP A 82 6.80 -21.86 -1.90
CA ASP A 82 6.69 -23.26 -2.31
C ASP A 82 6.38 -23.36 -3.82
N LEU A 83 5.48 -22.50 -4.33
CA LEU A 83 5.05 -22.45 -5.74
C LEU A 83 6.15 -21.94 -6.67
N LYS A 84 6.95 -20.96 -6.22
CA LYS A 84 7.93 -20.23 -7.02
C LYS A 84 7.36 -19.72 -8.36
N PRO A 85 6.37 -18.82 -8.37
CA PRO A 85 5.68 -18.37 -9.59
C PRO A 85 6.66 -17.93 -10.70
N THR A 86 6.41 -18.36 -11.93
CA THR A 86 7.25 -18.06 -13.11
C THR A 86 6.47 -17.45 -14.26
N VAL A 87 5.14 -17.54 -14.22
CA VAL A 87 4.22 -16.97 -15.23
C VAL A 87 3.05 -16.28 -14.53
N PHE A 88 2.33 -15.43 -15.24
CA PHE A 88 1.29 -14.60 -14.64
C PHE A 88 0.10 -15.45 -14.16
N GLU A 89 -0.21 -16.53 -14.88
CA GLU A 89 -1.27 -17.48 -14.57
C GLU A 89 -1.08 -18.12 -13.18
N ASP A 90 0.16 -18.30 -12.72
CA ASP A 90 0.44 -18.81 -11.37
C ASP A 90 -0.14 -17.90 -10.28
N LEU A 91 -0.04 -16.57 -10.49
CA LEU A 91 -0.57 -15.58 -9.56
C LEU A 91 -2.11 -15.63 -9.60
N ILE A 92 -2.70 -15.65 -10.80
CA ILE A 92 -4.15 -15.74 -10.98
C ILE A 92 -4.72 -16.97 -10.25
N ALA A 93 -4.06 -18.12 -10.40
CA ALA A 93 -4.45 -19.37 -9.75
C ALA A 93 -4.26 -19.32 -8.25
N MET A 94 -3.13 -18.82 -7.76
CA MET A 94 -2.86 -18.72 -6.33
C MET A 94 -3.87 -17.82 -5.62
N ASN A 95 -4.24 -16.68 -6.22
CA ASN A 95 -5.29 -15.81 -5.69
C ASN A 95 -6.65 -16.52 -5.60
N ALA A 96 -6.97 -17.33 -6.61
CA ALA A 96 -8.21 -18.10 -6.65
C ALA A 96 -8.21 -19.30 -5.68
N LEU A 97 -7.06 -19.90 -5.39
CA LEU A 97 -6.94 -21.08 -4.53
C LEU A 97 -6.77 -20.75 -3.05
N TYR A 98 -6.20 -19.61 -2.69
CA TYR A 98 -5.90 -19.24 -1.31
C TYR A 98 -7.13 -18.72 -0.55
N ARG A 99 -8.08 -19.62 -0.28
CA ARG A 99 -9.29 -19.35 0.54
C ARG A 99 -9.80 -20.64 1.20
N PRO A 100 -10.62 -20.54 2.26
CA PRO A 100 -11.20 -21.72 2.91
C PRO A 100 -11.93 -22.63 1.91
N GLY A 101 -11.59 -23.93 1.89
CA GLY A 101 -12.04 -24.90 0.88
C GLY A 101 -10.91 -25.29 -0.08
N PRO A 102 -10.57 -24.47 -1.09
CA PRO A 102 -9.57 -24.82 -2.10
C PRO A 102 -8.12 -24.82 -1.59
N LEU A 103 -7.86 -24.37 -0.36
CA LEU A 103 -6.53 -24.44 0.27
C LEU A 103 -5.91 -25.84 0.24
N GLU A 104 -6.73 -26.90 0.30
CA GLU A 104 -6.28 -28.30 0.26
C GLU A 104 -5.64 -28.69 -1.09
N TYR A 105 -5.97 -27.97 -2.16
CA TYR A 105 -5.45 -28.24 -3.51
C TYR A 105 -4.12 -27.55 -3.77
N ILE A 106 -3.75 -26.51 -3.00
CA ILE A 106 -2.50 -25.77 -3.21
C ILE A 106 -1.27 -26.68 -3.15
N PRO A 107 -1.13 -27.62 -2.17
CA PRO A 107 0.02 -28.53 -2.16
C PRO A 107 0.16 -29.37 -3.44
N SER A 108 -0.95 -29.88 -4.01
CA SER A 108 -0.93 -30.62 -5.28
C SER A 108 -0.60 -29.69 -6.45
N PHE A 109 -1.21 -28.49 -6.49
CA PHE A 109 -0.90 -27.46 -7.50
C PHE A 109 0.60 -27.15 -7.54
N VAL A 110 1.20 -26.92 -6.37
CA VAL A 110 2.64 -26.66 -6.21
C VAL A 110 3.48 -27.86 -6.68
N ARG A 111 3.15 -29.08 -6.23
CA ARG A 111 3.94 -30.27 -6.60
C ARG A 111 3.89 -30.56 -8.08
N ARG A 112 2.72 -30.40 -8.71
CA ARG A 112 2.53 -30.59 -10.15
C ARG A 112 3.28 -29.56 -10.97
N LYS A 113 3.19 -28.28 -10.59
CA LYS A 113 3.98 -27.23 -11.20
C LYS A 113 5.48 -27.53 -11.13
N ASN A 114 5.97 -27.92 -9.95
CA ASN A 114 7.38 -28.19 -9.73
C ASN A 114 7.85 -29.55 -10.29
N GLY A 115 6.98 -30.30 -10.99
CA GLY A 115 7.33 -31.60 -11.59
C GLY A 115 7.55 -32.74 -10.58
N THR A 116 7.12 -32.56 -9.33
CA THR A 116 7.23 -33.59 -8.26
C THR A 116 5.97 -34.45 -8.14
N GLU A 117 4.90 -34.09 -8.83
CA GLU A 117 3.67 -34.87 -8.97
C GLU A 117 3.29 -34.87 -10.46
N GLU A 118 2.92 -36.04 -11.00
CA GLU A 118 2.52 -36.17 -12.39
C GLU A 118 1.19 -35.45 -12.65
N ILE A 119 1.11 -34.67 -13.73
CA ILE A 119 -0.15 -34.05 -14.16
C ILE A 119 -0.96 -35.11 -14.91
N LYS A 120 -2.08 -35.52 -14.32
CA LYS A 120 -3.03 -36.47 -14.93
C LYS A 120 -4.32 -35.76 -15.28
N TYR A 121 -4.83 -36.09 -16.46
CA TYR A 121 -6.14 -35.69 -16.95
C TYR A 121 -7.03 -36.92 -17.04
N ASP A 122 -8.26 -36.82 -16.56
CA ASP A 122 -9.23 -37.93 -16.67
C ASP A 122 -9.58 -38.25 -18.12
N ILE A 123 -9.60 -37.21 -18.95
CA ILE A 123 -9.81 -37.26 -20.40
C ILE A 123 -8.72 -36.37 -21.04
N PRO A 124 -7.99 -36.83 -22.08
CA PRO A 124 -6.91 -36.06 -22.71
C PRO A 124 -7.31 -34.64 -23.14
N GLU A 125 -8.54 -34.48 -23.65
CA GLU A 125 -9.11 -33.21 -24.10
C GLU A 125 -9.23 -32.17 -22.97
N MET A 126 -9.17 -32.58 -21.70
CA MET A 126 -9.17 -31.65 -20.56
C MET A 126 -7.87 -30.84 -20.47
N GLU A 127 -6.78 -31.33 -21.05
CA GLU A 127 -5.49 -30.61 -21.09
C GLU A 127 -5.67 -29.22 -21.71
N GLU A 128 -6.49 -29.09 -22.75
CA GLU A 128 -6.74 -27.83 -23.47
C GLU A 128 -7.13 -26.68 -22.54
N PHE A 129 -7.89 -26.96 -21.47
CA PHE A 129 -8.40 -25.93 -20.55
C PHE A 129 -7.77 -25.97 -19.16
N LEU A 130 -7.16 -27.09 -18.77
CA LEU A 130 -6.58 -27.29 -17.43
C LEU A 130 -5.05 -27.24 -17.42
N LYS A 131 -4.38 -27.11 -18.58
CA LYS A 131 -2.91 -27.00 -18.65
C LYS A 131 -2.37 -25.82 -17.85
N GLU A 132 -3.01 -24.66 -17.94
CA GLU A 132 -2.64 -23.45 -17.18
C GLU A 132 -2.78 -23.59 -15.65
N THR A 133 -3.54 -24.58 -15.18
CA THR A 133 -3.75 -24.86 -13.76
C THR A 133 -3.26 -26.25 -13.36
N TYR A 134 -2.33 -26.81 -14.13
CA TYR A 134 -1.66 -28.09 -13.85
C TYR A 134 -2.65 -29.24 -13.60
N GLY A 135 -3.73 -29.30 -14.39
CA GLY A 135 -4.75 -30.35 -14.29
C GLY A 135 -5.73 -30.19 -13.12
N ILE A 136 -5.71 -29.07 -12.40
CA ILE A 136 -6.65 -28.79 -11.31
C ILE A 136 -7.73 -27.84 -11.82
N THR A 137 -9.00 -28.13 -11.54
CA THR A 137 -10.10 -27.22 -11.88
C THR A 137 -10.15 -26.08 -10.86
N VAL A 138 -9.89 -24.85 -11.31
CA VAL A 138 -9.80 -23.65 -10.46
C VAL A 138 -10.87 -22.61 -10.82
N TYR A 139 -11.24 -22.52 -12.09
CA TYR A 139 -12.08 -21.45 -12.61
C TYR A 139 -13.45 -21.93 -13.09
N GLN A 140 -14.46 -21.08 -12.91
CA GLN A 140 -15.80 -21.25 -13.48
C GLN A 140 -15.75 -21.41 -14.99
N GLU A 141 -14.91 -20.62 -15.65
CA GLU A 141 -14.72 -20.61 -17.09
C GLU A 141 -14.17 -21.95 -17.62
N GLN A 142 -13.30 -22.63 -16.85
CA GLN A 142 -12.79 -23.95 -17.21
C GLN A 142 -13.93 -24.98 -17.26
N VAL A 143 -14.81 -25.00 -16.25
CA VAL A 143 -15.98 -25.89 -16.24
C VAL A 143 -16.93 -25.59 -17.39
N MET A 144 -17.13 -24.31 -17.72
CA MET A 144 -17.94 -23.92 -18.88
C MET A 144 -17.36 -24.42 -20.20
N GLN A 145 -16.04 -24.31 -20.39
CA GLN A 145 -15.38 -24.77 -21.61
C GLN A 145 -15.35 -26.31 -21.70
N LEU A 146 -15.04 -26.98 -20.58
CA LEU A 146 -15.04 -28.43 -20.49
C LEU A 146 -16.43 -29.03 -20.72
N SER A 147 -17.50 -28.45 -20.17
CA SER A 147 -18.86 -28.95 -20.41
C SER A 147 -19.28 -28.85 -21.88
N GLN A 148 -18.84 -27.80 -22.59
CA GLN A 148 -19.04 -27.67 -24.03
C GLN A 148 -18.23 -28.72 -24.80
N LYS A 149 -16.94 -28.89 -24.47
CA LYS A 149 -16.03 -29.82 -25.17
C LYS A 149 -16.37 -31.29 -24.92
N LEU A 150 -16.59 -31.66 -23.66
CA LEU A 150 -16.78 -33.05 -23.25
C LEU A 150 -18.21 -33.53 -23.51
N ALA A 151 -19.21 -32.66 -23.33
CA ALA A 151 -20.62 -33.07 -23.33
C ALA A 151 -21.53 -32.27 -24.29
N ASN A 152 -20.96 -31.52 -25.23
CA ASN A 152 -21.72 -30.76 -26.24
C ASN A 152 -22.74 -29.77 -25.65
N PHE A 153 -22.46 -29.22 -24.46
CA PHE A 153 -23.32 -28.18 -23.89
C PHE A 153 -23.37 -26.97 -24.83
N SER A 154 -24.54 -26.32 -24.92
CA SER A 154 -24.60 -25.01 -25.56
C SER A 154 -23.95 -23.94 -24.65
N LYS A 155 -23.61 -22.77 -25.20
CA LYS A 155 -23.15 -21.63 -24.39
C LYS A 155 -24.15 -21.25 -23.29
N GLY A 156 -25.45 -21.42 -23.56
CA GLY A 156 -26.52 -21.18 -22.58
C GLY A 156 -26.56 -22.23 -21.47
N ASP A 157 -26.35 -23.51 -21.81
CA ASP A 157 -26.26 -24.59 -20.81
C ASP A 157 -25.02 -24.41 -19.92
N ALA A 158 -23.88 -24.03 -20.51
CA ALA A 158 -22.66 -23.76 -19.77
C ALA A 158 -22.81 -22.58 -18.80
N ASP A 159 -23.49 -21.49 -19.18
CA ASP A 159 -23.78 -20.40 -18.25
C ASP A 159 -24.79 -20.81 -17.17
N THR A 160 -25.78 -21.65 -17.51
CA THR A 160 -26.69 -22.25 -16.52
C THR A 160 -25.90 -23.09 -15.51
N LEU A 161 -24.93 -23.90 -15.96
CA LEU A 161 -24.02 -24.67 -15.10
C LEU A 161 -23.18 -23.75 -14.20
N ARG A 162 -22.59 -22.69 -14.76
CA ARG A 162 -21.84 -21.68 -14.01
C ARG A 162 -22.69 -21.03 -12.93
N LYS A 163 -23.92 -20.61 -13.25
CA LYS A 163 -24.88 -20.03 -12.30
C LYS A 163 -25.25 -21.03 -11.20
N ALA A 164 -25.47 -22.31 -11.57
CA ALA A 164 -25.76 -23.37 -10.63
C ALA A 164 -24.62 -23.53 -9.61
N MET A 165 -23.38 -23.56 -10.07
CA MET A 165 -22.20 -23.71 -9.21
C MET A 165 -21.96 -22.46 -8.36
N GLY A 166 -21.92 -21.27 -8.97
CA GLY A 166 -21.63 -20.03 -8.26
C GLY A 166 -22.65 -19.68 -7.18
N LYS A 167 -23.93 -20.01 -7.38
CA LYS A 167 -25.01 -19.81 -6.40
C LYS A 167 -25.34 -21.05 -5.56
N LYS A 168 -24.62 -22.17 -5.75
CA LYS A 168 -24.84 -23.46 -5.06
C LYS A 168 -26.30 -23.97 -5.18
N ILE A 169 -26.86 -23.88 -6.38
CA ILE A 169 -28.24 -24.30 -6.68
C ILE A 169 -28.25 -25.78 -7.08
N PHE A 170 -28.33 -26.66 -6.07
CA PHE A 170 -28.30 -28.12 -6.26
C PHE A 170 -29.35 -28.65 -7.24
N SER A 171 -30.59 -28.12 -7.18
CA SER A 171 -31.69 -28.53 -8.06
C SER A 171 -31.41 -28.26 -9.55
N LEU A 172 -30.53 -27.31 -9.86
CA LEU A 172 -30.13 -26.99 -11.24
C LEU A 172 -28.99 -27.91 -11.69
N LEU A 173 -28.07 -28.27 -10.79
CA LEU A 173 -27.02 -29.25 -11.06
C LEU A 173 -27.62 -30.63 -11.35
N GLU A 174 -28.58 -31.09 -10.55
CA GLU A 174 -29.26 -32.37 -10.78
C GLU A 174 -29.96 -32.47 -12.15
N LYS A 175 -30.47 -31.33 -12.66
CA LYS A 175 -31.06 -31.27 -14.01
C LYS A 175 -30.03 -31.35 -15.13
N LEU A 176 -28.81 -30.84 -14.88
CA LEU A 176 -27.74 -30.78 -15.88
C LEU A 176 -26.92 -32.07 -15.92
N LYS A 177 -26.84 -32.82 -14.81
CA LYS A 177 -26.07 -34.06 -14.72
C LYS A 177 -26.45 -35.10 -15.80
N PRO A 178 -27.74 -35.45 -16.00
CA PRO A 178 -28.12 -36.41 -17.04
C PRO A 178 -27.70 -35.96 -18.44
N LYS A 179 -27.79 -34.66 -18.71
CA LYS A 179 -27.38 -34.05 -19.98
C LYS A 179 -25.87 -34.10 -20.19
N PHE A 180 -25.09 -33.91 -19.13
CA PHE A 180 -23.63 -34.04 -19.18
C PHE A 180 -23.21 -35.47 -19.49
N ILE A 181 -23.79 -36.45 -18.78
CA ILE A 181 -23.48 -37.86 -18.99
C ILE A 181 -23.89 -38.32 -20.40
N SER A 182 -25.09 -37.96 -20.87
CA SER A 182 -25.53 -38.35 -22.23
C SER A 182 -24.69 -37.70 -23.33
N GLY A 183 -24.35 -36.42 -23.16
CA GLY A 183 -23.46 -35.70 -24.07
C GLY A 183 -22.07 -36.33 -24.14
N GLY A 184 -21.48 -36.65 -22.99
CA GLY A 184 -20.18 -37.29 -22.93
C GLY A 184 -20.16 -38.69 -23.56
N LYS A 185 -21.21 -39.50 -23.33
CA LYS A 185 -21.36 -40.80 -24.00
C LYS A 185 -21.45 -40.66 -25.52
N SER A 186 -22.16 -39.64 -26.01
CA SER A 186 -22.25 -39.38 -27.46
C SER A 186 -20.90 -39.02 -28.10
N ASN A 187 -19.98 -38.49 -27.30
CA ASN A 187 -18.60 -38.18 -27.70
C ASN A 187 -17.63 -39.36 -27.48
N GLY A 188 -18.13 -40.53 -27.04
CA GLY A 188 -17.33 -41.75 -26.90
C GLY A 188 -16.61 -41.91 -25.55
N TYR A 189 -16.94 -41.11 -24.54
CA TYR A 189 -16.33 -41.23 -23.20
C TYR A 189 -17.07 -42.23 -22.30
N GLU A 190 -16.29 -42.95 -21.49
CA GLU A 190 -16.83 -43.93 -20.55
C GLU A 190 -17.68 -43.27 -19.46
N PRO A 191 -18.85 -43.85 -19.09
CA PRO A 191 -19.74 -43.26 -18.10
C PRO A 191 -19.09 -43.04 -16.72
N GLU A 192 -18.22 -43.97 -16.30
CA GLU A 192 -17.55 -43.92 -15.01
C GLU A 192 -16.61 -42.72 -14.89
N ILE A 193 -15.88 -42.40 -15.96
CA ILE A 193 -14.99 -41.23 -16.04
C ILE A 193 -15.82 -39.95 -15.97
N LEU A 194 -16.93 -39.87 -16.70
CA LEU A 194 -17.82 -38.71 -16.68
C LEU A 194 -18.46 -38.51 -15.30
N GLU A 195 -18.84 -39.58 -14.61
CA GLU A 195 -19.36 -39.50 -13.24
C GLU A 195 -18.31 -38.98 -12.26
N LYS A 196 -17.05 -39.43 -12.39
CA LYS A 196 -15.93 -38.91 -11.61
C LYS A 196 -15.75 -37.41 -11.85
N ILE A 197 -15.65 -36.98 -13.12
CA ILE A 197 -15.48 -35.55 -13.48
C ILE A 197 -16.62 -34.71 -12.91
N TRP A 198 -17.86 -35.18 -13.03
CA TRP A 198 -19.02 -34.47 -12.49
C TRP A 198 -18.96 -34.33 -10.98
N LYS A 199 -18.54 -35.38 -10.26
CA LYS A 199 -18.36 -35.36 -8.81
C LYS A 199 -17.25 -34.37 -8.38
N ASP A 200 -16.16 -34.33 -9.13
CA ASP A 200 -15.07 -33.37 -8.92
C ASP A 200 -15.59 -31.93 -9.13
N TRP A 201 -16.47 -31.70 -10.12
CA TRP A 201 -17.12 -30.42 -10.35
C TRP A 201 -18.16 -30.03 -9.27
N GLU A 202 -18.89 -30.99 -8.71
CA GLU A 202 -19.78 -30.77 -7.56
C GLU A 202 -19.00 -30.34 -6.32
N ALA A 203 -17.85 -30.98 -6.06
CA ALA A 203 -16.94 -30.55 -5.01
C ALA A 203 -16.40 -29.14 -5.28
N PHE A 204 -15.98 -28.88 -6.52
CA PHE A 204 -15.52 -27.57 -6.99
C PHE A 204 -16.55 -26.46 -6.83
N ALA A 205 -17.83 -26.73 -7.05
CA ALA A 205 -18.90 -25.75 -6.96
C ALA A 205 -18.92 -25.03 -5.59
N SER A 206 -18.49 -25.72 -4.52
CA SER A 206 -18.39 -25.14 -3.18
C SER A 206 -17.38 -23.98 -3.09
N TYR A 207 -16.39 -23.97 -3.97
CA TYR A 207 -15.29 -23.01 -4.05
C TYR A 207 -15.03 -22.49 -5.46
N ALA A 208 -16.01 -22.43 -6.36
CA ALA A 208 -15.77 -21.93 -7.70
C ALA A 208 -15.26 -20.47 -7.70
N PHE A 209 -14.30 -20.10 -8.56
CA PHE A 209 -13.86 -18.71 -8.74
C PHE A 209 -14.07 -18.22 -10.16
N ASN A 210 -14.31 -16.92 -10.31
CA ASN A 210 -14.38 -16.28 -11.61
C ASN A 210 -12.98 -15.84 -12.04
N LYS A 211 -12.49 -16.36 -13.18
CA LYS A 211 -11.14 -16.10 -13.66
C LYS A 211 -10.91 -14.63 -13.95
N SER A 212 -11.84 -13.97 -14.64
CA SER A 212 -11.66 -12.56 -15.03
C SER A 212 -11.50 -11.63 -13.82
N HIS A 213 -12.26 -11.84 -12.74
CA HIS A 213 -12.07 -11.12 -11.49
C HIS A 213 -10.68 -11.38 -10.87
N SER A 214 -10.25 -12.65 -10.83
CA SER A 214 -8.92 -13.02 -10.33
C SER A 214 -7.80 -12.33 -11.13
N THR A 215 -7.93 -12.35 -12.46
CA THR A 215 -6.95 -11.77 -13.40
C THR A 215 -6.77 -10.28 -13.16
N CYS A 216 -7.87 -9.52 -13.06
CA CYS A 216 -7.79 -8.07 -12.84
C CYS A 216 -7.10 -7.72 -11.50
N TYR A 217 -7.37 -8.47 -10.44
CA TYR A 217 -6.75 -8.23 -9.13
C TYR A 217 -5.29 -8.71 -9.08
N ALA A 218 -4.98 -9.83 -9.74
CA ALA A 218 -3.61 -10.30 -9.91
C ALA A 218 -2.76 -9.31 -10.71
N LEU A 219 -3.35 -8.62 -11.70
CA LEU A 219 -2.67 -7.57 -12.46
C LEU A 219 -2.27 -6.40 -11.55
N ILE A 220 -3.20 -5.91 -10.73
CA ILE A 220 -2.90 -4.84 -9.76
C ILE A 220 -1.80 -5.29 -8.79
N ALA A 221 -1.87 -6.53 -8.31
CA ALA A 221 -0.83 -7.09 -7.45
C ALA A 221 0.54 -7.15 -8.14
N TYR A 222 0.58 -7.60 -9.40
CA TYR A 222 1.79 -7.65 -10.21
C TYR A 222 2.36 -6.25 -10.44
N GLN A 223 1.53 -5.26 -10.78
CA GLN A 223 1.93 -3.85 -10.90
C GLN A 223 2.55 -3.32 -9.60
N THR A 224 1.94 -3.62 -8.45
CA THR A 224 2.51 -3.23 -7.16
C THR A 224 3.84 -3.93 -6.85
N ALA A 225 3.96 -5.22 -7.20
CA ALA A 225 5.19 -5.97 -7.03
C ALA A 225 6.31 -5.47 -7.94
N TYR A 226 6.00 -5.13 -9.19
CA TYR A 226 6.93 -4.49 -10.12
C TYR A 226 7.48 -3.18 -9.56
N LEU A 227 6.59 -2.31 -9.05
CA LEU A 227 7.02 -1.07 -8.41
C LEU A 227 7.90 -1.32 -7.17
N LYS A 228 7.55 -2.29 -6.31
CA LYS A 228 8.36 -2.66 -5.15
C LYS A 228 9.73 -3.25 -5.54
N ALA A 229 9.78 -4.08 -6.59
CA ALA A 229 11.00 -4.75 -7.04
C ALA A 229 12.00 -3.78 -7.68
N HIS A 230 11.52 -2.79 -8.45
CA HIS A 230 12.38 -1.87 -9.18
C HIS A 230 12.59 -0.52 -8.49
N TYR A 231 11.64 -0.07 -7.67
CA TYR A 231 11.66 1.22 -6.97
C TYR A 231 11.24 1.06 -5.49
N PRO A 232 11.97 0.25 -4.72
CA PRO A 232 11.55 -0.17 -3.38
C PRO A 232 11.38 1.01 -2.42
N SER A 233 12.28 1.99 -2.42
CA SER A 233 12.19 3.16 -1.52
C SER A 233 10.98 4.03 -1.84
N GLU A 234 10.71 4.31 -3.12
CA GLU A 234 9.55 5.11 -3.54
C GLU A 234 8.24 4.37 -3.26
N TYR A 235 8.21 3.06 -3.54
CA TYR A 235 7.05 2.23 -3.26
C TYR A 235 6.74 2.20 -1.77
N MET A 236 7.73 1.91 -0.93
CA MET A 236 7.54 1.85 0.52
C MET A 236 7.21 3.22 1.12
N ALA A 237 7.76 4.33 0.58
CA ALA A 237 7.34 5.67 0.97
C ALA A 237 5.86 5.93 0.64
N ALA A 238 5.35 5.44 -0.50
CA ALA A 238 3.94 5.52 -0.83
C ALA A 238 3.07 4.62 0.08
N VAL A 239 3.55 3.43 0.45
CA VAL A 239 2.86 2.52 1.40
C VAL A 239 2.72 3.19 2.76
N LEU A 240 3.81 3.75 3.29
CA LEU A 240 3.81 4.48 4.56
C LEU A 240 2.88 5.69 4.50
N SER A 241 2.89 6.44 3.40
CA SER A 241 2.03 7.62 3.20
C SER A 241 0.54 7.27 3.16
N ASN A 242 0.15 6.16 2.54
CA ASN A 242 -1.25 5.75 2.49
C ASN A 242 -1.78 5.23 3.84
N ASN A 243 -0.86 4.81 4.72
CA ASN A 243 -1.18 4.32 6.07
C ASN A 243 -0.80 5.30 7.18
N MET A 244 -0.41 6.54 6.85
CA MET A 244 0.18 7.49 7.81
C MET A 244 -0.71 7.87 9.01
N ASN A 245 -2.02 7.65 8.89
CA ASN A 245 -2.98 7.89 9.97
C ASN A 245 -3.14 6.68 10.92
N ASP A 246 -2.55 5.53 10.59
CA ASP A 246 -2.58 4.31 11.39
C ASP A 246 -1.16 3.95 11.85
N ILE A 247 -0.84 4.31 13.09
CA ILE A 247 0.47 4.10 13.71
C ILE A 247 0.87 2.62 13.75
N LYS A 248 -0.09 1.69 13.87
CA LYS A 248 0.22 0.26 13.90
C LYS A 248 0.72 -0.19 12.52
N GLN A 249 0.04 0.24 11.47
CA GLN A 249 0.43 -0.08 10.10
C GLN A 249 1.75 0.59 9.72
N VAL A 250 1.95 1.86 10.08
CA VAL A 250 3.23 2.55 9.86
C VAL A 250 4.38 1.81 10.53
N SER A 251 4.21 1.40 11.80
CA SER A 251 5.24 0.66 12.53
C SER A 251 5.56 -0.69 11.85
N PHE A 252 4.53 -1.42 11.42
CA PHE A 252 4.68 -2.69 10.70
C PHE A 252 5.45 -2.51 9.38
N PHE A 253 5.10 -1.53 8.56
CA PHE A 253 5.80 -1.28 7.29
C PHE A 253 7.20 -0.70 7.47
N MET A 254 7.49 -0.03 8.58
CA MET A 254 8.85 0.40 8.90
C MET A 254 9.76 -0.76 9.29
N GLU A 255 9.23 -1.78 9.97
CA GLU A 255 9.97 -3.03 10.19
C GLU A 255 10.29 -3.71 8.87
N GLU A 256 9.34 -3.75 7.94
CA GLU A 256 9.58 -4.25 6.58
C GLU A 256 10.67 -3.44 5.84
N CYS A 257 10.64 -2.10 5.90
CA CYS A 257 11.68 -1.27 5.30
C CYS A 257 13.07 -1.63 5.86
N LYS A 258 13.17 -1.88 7.18
CA LYS A 258 14.40 -2.32 7.81
C LYS A 258 14.87 -3.69 7.32
N HIS A 259 13.95 -4.65 7.14
CA HIS A 259 14.26 -5.95 6.54
C HIS A 259 14.76 -5.82 5.09
N MET A 260 14.22 -4.86 4.35
CA MET A 260 14.65 -4.50 2.99
C MET A 260 15.94 -3.67 2.95
N SER A 261 16.56 -3.36 4.10
CA SER A 261 17.73 -2.46 4.22
C SER A 261 17.47 -1.05 3.68
N ILE A 262 16.25 -0.54 3.86
CA ILE A 262 15.84 0.82 3.52
C ILE A 262 15.76 1.63 4.81
N ASP A 263 16.61 2.64 4.93
CA ASP A 263 16.59 3.54 6.08
C ASP A 263 15.35 4.42 6.07
N VAL A 264 14.63 4.43 7.19
CA VAL A 264 13.52 5.35 7.44
C VAL A 264 13.96 6.34 8.51
N LEU A 265 14.27 7.55 8.06
CA LEU A 265 14.78 8.64 8.87
C LEU A 265 13.62 9.46 9.45
N GLY A 266 13.88 10.11 10.59
CA GLY A 266 12.95 11.07 11.18
C GLY A 266 12.59 12.22 10.23
N PRO A 267 11.53 12.99 10.56
CA PRO A 267 11.19 14.17 9.79
C PRO A 267 12.32 15.19 9.87
N ASP A 268 12.41 16.05 8.86
CA ASP A 268 13.42 17.09 8.74
C ASP A 268 12.80 18.32 8.05
N ILE A 269 12.96 19.52 8.60
CA ILE A 269 12.35 20.74 8.04
C ILE A 269 12.86 21.08 6.63
N ASN A 270 14.07 20.65 6.28
CA ASN A 270 14.73 20.90 5.02
C ASN A 270 14.50 19.81 3.96
N GLU A 271 14.16 18.58 4.35
CA GLU A 271 13.93 17.47 3.42
C GLU A 271 12.48 16.96 3.37
N SER A 272 11.78 16.92 4.52
CA SER A 272 10.44 16.34 4.59
C SER A 272 9.39 17.20 3.89
N ILE A 273 8.30 16.53 3.50
CA ILE A 273 7.06 17.15 2.99
C ILE A 273 5.86 16.59 3.78
N PHE A 274 4.63 16.79 3.30
CA PHE A 274 3.43 16.29 4.01
C PHE A 274 3.38 14.76 4.08
N LYS A 275 3.53 14.09 2.95
CA LYS A 275 3.64 12.63 2.84
C LYS A 275 5.09 12.17 3.05
N PHE A 276 5.30 10.88 3.29
CA PHE A 276 6.64 10.31 3.26
C PHE A 276 7.24 10.50 1.86
N ASN A 277 8.52 10.85 1.81
CA ASN A 277 9.28 11.02 0.58
C ASN A 277 10.60 10.26 0.69
N VAL A 278 11.33 10.20 -0.43
CA VAL A 278 12.66 9.61 -0.47
C VAL A 278 13.65 10.75 -0.70
N ASN A 279 14.79 10.74 -0.01
CA ASN A 279 15.88 11.71 -0.17
C ASN A 279 16.95 11.23 -1.17
N ASP A 280 17.94 12.05 -1.48
CA ASP A 280 18.93 11.73 -2.52
C ASP A 280 19.76 10.47 -2.21
N ASN A 281 19.84 10.07 -0.94
CA ASN A 281 20.53 8.86 -0.49
C ASN A 281 19.66 7.58 -0.53
N ASN A 282 18.50 7.64 -1.19
CA ASN A 282 17.48 6.55 -1.22
C ASN A 282 16.87 6.18 0.14
N SER A 283 17.09 6.99 1.17
CA SER A 283 16.43 6.84 2.48
C SER A 283 15.05 7.48 2.45
N ILE A 284 14.10 6.87 3.15
CA ILE A 284 12.75 7.40 3.32
C ILE A 284 12.79 8.45 4.44
N ARG A 285 12.24 9.63 4.18
CA ARG A 285 12.02 10.69 5.16
C ARG A 285 10.59 10.65 5.66
N PHE A 286 10.46 10.75 6.98
CA PHE A 286 9.14 10.79 7.61
C PHE A 286 8.34 11.99 7.11
N GLY A 287 7.08 11.75 6.74
CA GLY A 287 6.17 12.82 6.34
C GLY A 287 5.77 13.68 7.55
N MET A 288 5.87 15.00 7.44
CA MET A 288 5.45 15.93 8.50
C MET A 288 3.95 15.90 8.77
N GLY A 289 3.13 15.45 7.80
CA GLY A 289 1.69 15.24 8.01
C GLY A 289 1.39 14.08 8.95
N ALA A 290 2.33 13.15 9.03
CA ALA A 290 2.42 12.18 10.10
C ALA A 290 3.19 12.79 11.28
N VAL A 291 2.97 14.05 11.67
CA VAL A 291 3.41 14.60 12.96
C VAL A 291 2.19 15.22 13.66
N LYS A 292 1.88 14.84 14.90
CA LYS A 292 0.52 14.96 15.49
C LYS A 292 0.51 16.30 16.18
N GLY A 293 -0.36 17.17 15.72
CA GLY A 293 -0.24 18.60 16.02
C GLY A 293 0.40 19.40 14.88
N VAL A 294 0.89 18.75 13.82
CA VAL A 294 1.32 19.40 12.58
C VAL A 294 0.22 19.20 11.53
N GLY A 295 -0.51 20.28 11.24
CA GLY A 295 -1.57 20.28 10.24
C GLY A 295 -1.03 20.42 8.81
N GLN A 296 -1.85 20.08 7.81
CA GLN A 296 -1.49 20.23 6.39
C GLN A 296 -1.13 21.68 6.02
N SER A 297 -1.82 22.66 6.61
CA SER A 297 -1.51 24.09 6.44
C SER A 297 -0.13 24.45 6.96
N ALA A 298 0.26 23.94 8.14
CA ALA A 298 1.59 24.15 8.69
C ALA A 298 2.67 23.57 7.77
N VAL A 299 2.49 22.33 7.29
CA VAL A 299 3.46 21.72 6.37
C VAL A 299 3.58 22.50 5.06
N LYS A 300 2.45 22.97 4.51
CA LYS A 300 2.45 23.81 3.31
C LYS A 300 3.26 25.08 3.52
N ALA A 301 3.04 25.79 4.63
CA ALA A 301 3.80 27.00 4.97
C ALA A 301 5.30 26.75 5.14
N ILE A 302 5.69 25.58 5.68
CA ILE A 302 7.10 25.18 5.80
C ILE A 302 7.72 24.93 4.41
N VAL A 303 7.02 24.20 3.55
CA VAL A 303 7.53 23.90 2.20
C VAL A 303 7.63 25.17 1.34
N GLU A 304 6.66 26.08 1.46
CA GLU A 304 6.68 27.40 0.79
C GLU A 304 7.82 28.26 1.31
N GLY A 305 7.96 28.37 2.64
CA GLY A 305 9.05 29.12 3.25
C GLY A 305 10.42 28.62 2.79
N ARG A 306 10.60 27.30 2.61
CA ARG A 306 11.85 26.67 2.15
C ARG A 306 12.25 27.03 0.71
N GLN A 307 11.34 27.57 -0.12
CA GLN A 307 11.68 27.93 -1.50
C GLN A 307 12.76 29.01 -1.59
N THR A 308 12.91 29.85 -0.56
CA THR A 308 13.97 30.88 -0.50
C THR A 308 15.33 30.34 -0.05
N GLY A 309 15.45 29.04 0.22
CA GLY A 309 16.70 28.37 0.63
C GLY A 309 16.50 27.39 1.80
N LYS A 310 17.54 26.65 2.18
CA LYS A 310 17.46 25.80 3.38
C LYS A 310 17.30 26.64 4.65
N TYR A 311 16.55 26.16 5.63
CA TYR A 311 16.51 26.72 6.97
C TYR A 311 17.84 26.47 7.67
N LYS A 312 18.37 27.52 8.32
CA LYS A 312 19.66 27.47 9.02
C LYS A 312 19.54 27.27 10.52
N SER A 313 18.39 27.63 11.10
CA SER A 313 18.11 27.51 12.53
C SER A 313 16.61 27.57 12.79
N ILE A 314 16.18 27.27 14.01
CA ILE A 314 14.80 27.51 14.45
C ILE A 314 14.37 28.99 14.32
N PHE A 315 15.31 29.93 14.42
CA PHE A 315 15.04 31.36 14.23
C PHE A 315 14.86 31.72 12.76
N ASP A 316 15.70 31.18 11.88
CA ASP A 316 15.50 31.32 10.43
C ASP A 316 14.16 30.73 9.98
N PHE A 317 13.79 29.59 10.54
CA PHE A 317 12.48 28.99 10.36
C PHE A 317 11.34 29.90 10.83
N ALA A 318 11.43 30.45 12.05
CA ALA A 318 10.40 31.32 12.61
C ALA A 318 10.26 32.66 11.85
N LYS A 319 11.35 33.19 11.26
CA LYS A 319 11.30 34.40 10.43
C LYS A 319 10.52 34.18 9.13
N ARG A 320 10.63 32.99 8.53
CA ARG A 320 10.19 32.72 7.15
C ARG A 320 8.85 31.99 7.03
N VAL A 321 8.44 31.25 8.04
CA VAL A 321 7.18 30.47 8.03
C VAL A 321 6.02 31.35 8.49
N ASP A 322 4.84 31.15 7.89
CA ASP A 322 3.59 31.74 8.40
C ASP A 322 3.24 31.14 9.77
N LEU A 323 3.48 31.93 10.82
CA LEU A 323 3.26 31.56 12.23
C LEU A 323 1.78 31.42 12.59
N ARG A 324 0.85 31.91 11.76
CA ARG A 324 -0.59 31.65 11.93
C ARG A 324 -0.92 30.21 11.57
N SER A 325 -0.29 29.70 10.53
CA SER A 325 -0.43 28.32 10.05
C SER A 325 0.38 27.34 10.89
N ALA A 326 1.64 27.67 11.20
CA ALA A 326 2.54 26.88 12.05
C ALA A 326 2.55 27.42 13.48
N ASN A 327 1.52 27.08 14.25
CA ASN A 327 1.39 27.54 15.65
C ASN A 327 2.38 26.85 16.61
N LYS A 328 2.42 27.27 17.87
CA LYS A 328 3.28 26.69 18.93
C LYS A 328 3.20 25.16 18.99
N LYS A 329 2.00 24.58 18.86
CA LYS A 329 1.82 23.12 18.91
C LYS A 329 2.54 22.43 17.75
N ALA A 330 2.58 23.04 16.58
CA ALA A 330 3.35 22.52 15.45
C ALA A 330 4.86 22.56 15.73
N PHE A 331 5.38 23.69 16.26
CA PHE A 331 6.78 23.79 16.68
C PHE A 331 7.15 22.74 17.74
N ASP A 332 6.36 22.65 18.82
CA ASP A 332 6.57 21.67 19.89
C ASP A 332 6.64 20.24 19.32
N SER A 333 5.71 19.90 18.41
CA SER A 333 5.63 18.57 17.82
C SER A 333 6.77 18.29 16.85
N LEU A 334 7.20 19.27 16.06
CA LEU A 334 8.33 19.15 15.13
C LEU A 334 9.65 18.97 15.87
N VAL A 335 9.90 19.75 16.93
CA VAL A 335 11.10 19.60 17.78
C VAL A 335 11.11 18.22 18.46
N LEU A 336 9.98 17.79 19.03
CA LEU A 336 9.87 16.46 19.65
C LEU A 336 10.06 15.32 18.65
N ALA A 337 9.67 15.54 17.39
CA ALA A 337 9.85 14.57 16.31
C ALA A 337 11.27 14.58 15.72
N GLY A 338 12.14 15.53 16.11
CA GLY A 338 13.52 15.64 15.63
C GLY A 338 13.68 16.42 14.33
N ALA A 339 12.67 17.20 13.91
CA ALA A 339 12.70 17.92 12.64
C ALA A 339 13.78 19.00 12.54
N PHE A 340 14.33 19.45 13.67
CA PHE A 340 15.37 20.48 13.77
C PHE A 340 16.78 19.90 14.01
N ASP A 341 16.92 18.57 14.13
CA ASP A 341 18.19 17.93 14.50
C ASP A 341 19.30 18.14 13.43
N SER A 342 18.95 18.57 12.21
CA SER A 342 19.90 18.86 11.13
C SER A 342 20.38 20.32 11.06
N VAL A 343 19.73 21.23 11.78
CA VAL A 343 20.00 22.68 11.67
C VAL A 343 20.60 23.29 12.92
N ASP A 344 20.22 22.81 14.08
CA ASP A 344 20.68 23.35 15.36
C ASP A 344 21.54 22.31 16.08
N ASP A 345 22.70 22.71 16.60
CA ASP A 345 23.50 21.89 17.53
C ASP A 345 22.94 21.98 18.97
N ALA A 346 21.62 21.81 19.09
CA ALA A 346 20.89 21.92 20.34
C ALA A 346 20.23 20.59 20.69
N HIS A 347 20.31 20.17 21.94
CA HIS A 347 19.57 19.01 22.40
C HIS A 347 18.11 19.39 22.69
N ARG A 348 17.18 18.45 22.46
CA ARG A 348 15.72 18.65 22.59
C ARG A 348 15.29 19.35 23.88
N ALA A 349 15.98 19.13 25.00
CA ALA A 349 15.67 19.79 26.27
C ALA A 349 15.82 21.32 26.24
N GLN A 350 16.76 21.87 25.47
CA GLN A 350 17.02 23.31 25.40
C GLN A 350 15.83 24.06 24.80
N TYR A 351 15.15 23.48 23.83
CA TYR A 351 13.94 24.06 23.22
C TYR A 351 12.76 24.22 24.18
N PHE A 352 12.64 23.32 25.15
CA PHE A 352 11.57 23.34 26.14
C PHE A 352 12.00 23.94 27.48
N TYR A 353 13.23 24.45 27.58
CA TYR A 353 13.74 25.01 28.80
C TYR A 353 13.12 26.40 29.08
N GLU A 354 12.85 26.67 30.35
CA GLU A 354 12.27 27.91 30.83
C GLU A 354 13.30 28.62 31.73
N ASN A 355 13.79 29.79 31.31
CA ASN A 355 14.73 30.61 32.09
C ASN A 355 14.00 31.47 33.13
N GLY A 356 13.13 30.90 33.97
CA GLY A 356 12.43 31.63 35.03
C GLY A 356 11.35 32.65 34.58
N ASP A 357 11.32 33.01 33.31
CA ASP A 357 10.36 33.97 32.72
C ASP A 357 8.95 33.36 32.47
N GLY A 358 8.74 32.08 32.78
CA GLY A 358 7.51 31.34 32.49
C GLY A 358 7.25 31.09 30.99
N VAL A 359 8.29 31.20 30.16
CA VAL A 359 8.21 31.10 28.70
C VAL A 359 9.29 30.16 28.20
N THR A 360 8.88 29.20 27.38
CA THR A 360 9.78 28.21 26.77
C THR A 360 10.67 28.83 25.70
N PHE A 361 11.81 28.20 25.40
CA PHE A 361 12.71 28.69 24.34
C PHE A 361 12.02 28.69 22.96
N ILE A 362 11.15 27.72 22.65
CA ILE A 362 10.31 27.73 21.44
C ILE A 362 9.45 28.99 21.36
N GLU A 363 8.81 29.40 22.46
CA GLU A 363 8.00 30.62 22.47
C GLU A 363 8.87 31.88 22.29
N LYS A 364 10.12 31.89 22.79
CA LYS A 364 11.08 32.96 22.51
C LYS A 364 11.40 33.03 21.00
N ALA A 365 11.58 31.88 20.34
CA ALA A 365 11.80 31.81 18.88
C ALA A 365 10.58 32.30 18.08
N ILE A 366 9.36 31.90 18.47
CA ILE A 366 8.12 32.36 17.82
C ILE A 366 7.93 33.87 18.01
N ARG A 367 8.17 34.41 19.22
CA ARG A 367 8.11 35.85 19.49
C ARG A 367 9.13 36.63 18.67
N PHE A 368 10.33 36.09 18.50
CA PHE A 368 11.36 36.66 17.64
C PHE A 368 10.90 36.72 16.17
N GLY A 369 10.35 35.61 15.65
CA GLY A 369 9.80 35.56 14.29
C GLY A 369 8.67 36.56 14.05
N ASN A 370 7.70 36.65 14.98
CA ASN A 370 6.61 37.63 14.89
C ASN A 370 7.14 39.08 14.88
N LYS A 371 8.07 39.43 15.78
CA LYS A 371 8.67 40.78 15.81
C LYS A 371 9.41 41.12 14.51
N PHE A 372 10.09 40.14 13.92
CA PHE A 372 10.79 40.32 12.64
C PHE A 372 9.79 40.57 11.50
N GLN A 373 8.75 39.74 11.39
CA GLN A 373 7.72 39.87 10.37
C GLN A 373 6.89 41.16 10.52
N GLU A 374 6.58 41.59 11.74
CA GLU A 374 5.92 42.88 12.00
C GLU A 374 6.78 44.07 11.57
N ARG A 375 8.10 44.00 11.79
CA ARG A 375 9.03 45.07 11.38
C ARG A 375 9.17 45.17 9.86
N GLU A 376 9.25 44.05 9.15
CA GLU A 376 9.29 44.04 7.69
C GLU A 376 7.99 44.54 7.06
N ASN A 377 6.84 44.16 7.63
CA ASN A 377 5.53 44.59 7.12
C ASN A 377 5.13 46.01 7.57
N SER A 378 5.95 46.68 8.39
CA SER A 378 5.68 48.04 8.85
C SER A 378 6.10 49.08 7.79
N PRO A 379 5.19 49.95 7.31
CA PRO A 379 5.49 50.95 6.29
C PRO A 379 6.50 52.02 6.74
N GLN A 380 6.72 52.19 8.05
CA GLN A 380 7.73 53.10 8.59
C GLN A 380 9.17 52.61 8.36
N THR A 381 9.40 51.29 8.23
CA THR A 381 10.75 50.73 8.04
C THR A 381 11.22 50.83 6.57
N SER A 382 10.29 50.84 5.62
CA SER A 382 10.58 50.89 4.17
C SER A 382 11.13 52.25 3.70
N LEU A 383 10.89 53.32 4.48
CA LEU A 383 11.33 54.70 4.18
C LEU A 383 12.72 55.06 4.76
N PHE A 384 13.29 54.22 5.63
CA PHE A 384 14.57 54.46 6.31
C PHE A 384 15.54 53.26 6.20
N SER A 385 15.39 52.41 5.18
CA SER A 385 16.13 51.14 5.07
C SER A 385 17.65 51.28 4.89
N ASP A 386 18.15 52.46 4.54
CA ASP A 386 19.59 52.74 4.37
C ASP A 386 20.28 53.24 5.65
N ALA A 387 19.55 53.40 6.77
CA ALA A 387 20.12 53.83 8.04
C ALA A 387 19.83 52.79 9.15
N ASP A 388 20.90 52.10 9.56
CA ASP A 388 21.01 51.15 10.67
C ASP A 388 20.32 49.78 10.50
N GLU A 389 21.08 48.80 9.99
CA GLU A 389 20.89 47.38 10.30
C GLU A 389 21.10 47.14 11.81
N ILE A 390 20.15 47.57 12.65
CA ILE A 390 20.03 47.01 14.00
C ILE A 390 19.55 45.57 13.83
N LYS A 391 20.51 44.65 13.69
CA LYS A 391 20.29 43.21 13.69
C LYS A 391 19.60 42.85 14.99
N ILE A 392 18.33 42.46 14.92
CA ILE A 392 17.65 41.84 16.07
C ILE A 392 18.46 40.60 16.41
N SER A 393 19.16 40.62 17.54
CA SER A 393 20.04 39.53 17.94
C SER A 393 19.23 38.27 18.18
N GLU A 394 19.61 37.17 17.55
CA GLU A 394 19.01 35.87 17.80
C GLU A 394 19.27 35.44 19.25
N PRO A 395 18.25 34.97 20.00
CA PRO A 395 18.46 34.41 21.32
C PRO A 395 19.43 33.22 21.28
N SER A 396 20.38 33.18 22.22
CA SER A 396 21.27 32.02 22.38
C SER A 396 20.53 30.87 23.06
N PHE A 397 20.81 29.63 22.65
CA PHE A 397 20.29 28.45 23.34
C PHE A 397 20.69 28.46 24.82
N PRO A 398 19.78 28.14 25.74
CA PRO A 398 20.10 28.08 27.15
C PRO A 398 21.00 26.89 27.45
N GLU A 399 21.96 27.07 28.37
CA GLU A 399 22.68 25.94 28.96
C GLU A 399 21.75 25.25 29.95
N CYS A 400 21.37 24.01 29.65
CA CYS A 400 20.59 23.18 30.56
C CYS A 400 20.99 21.71 30.43
N ASP A 401 20.71 20.93 31.48
CA ASP A 401 21.00 19.51 31.43
C ASP A 401 20.16 18.81 30.36
N LYS A 402 20.80 17.87 29.65
CA LYS A 402 20.08 16.92 28.80
C LYS A 402 19.05 16.20 29.67
N TRP A 403 17.87 15.95 29.10
CA TRP A 403 16.90 15.09 29.78
C TRP A 403 17.55 13.74 30.10
N SER A 404 17.32 13.24 31.32
CA SER A 404 17.79 11.91 31.70
C SER A 404 17.30 10.87 30.67
N SER A 405 18.06 9.80 30.46
CA SER A 405 17.76 8.78 29.44
C SER A 405 16.32 8.28 29.50
N LEU A 406 15.74 8.15 30.70
CA LEU A 406 14.35 7.78 30.97
C LEU A 406 13.33 8.87 30.56
N ILE A 407 13.61 10.14 30.85
CA ILE A 407 12.74 11.27 30.50
C ILE A 407 12.84 11.56 29.01
N ASN A 408 14.05 11.52 28.45
CA ASN A 408 14.26 11.63 27.02
C ASN A 408 13.53 10.50 26.32
N SER A 409 13.71 9.25 26.75
CA SER A 409 12.98 8.11 26.20
C SER A 409 11.47 8.22 26.36
N LYS A 410 10.94 8.83 27.43
CA LYS A 410 9.50 9.07 27.66
C LYS A 410 8.92 10.24 26.85
N ARG A 411 9.67 11.32 26.66
CA ARG A 411 9.25 12.51 25.89
C ARG A 411 9.48 12.33 24.41
N GLU A 412 10.58 11.69 24.03
CA GLU A 412 10.72 11.07 22.73
C GLU A 412 9.73 9.93 22.56
N ARG A 413 9.39 9.09 23.57
CA ARG A 413 8.20 8.21 23.47
C ARG A 413 6.92 9.01 23.38
N ARG A 414 6.84 10.26 23.81
CA ARG A 414 5.64 11.07 23.58
C ARG A 414 5.63 11.57 22.14
N GLY A 415 6.76 12.04 21.60
CA GLY A 415 6.94 12.39 20.18
C GLY A 415 6.91 11.18 19.22
N ARG A 416 7.31 10.00 19.71
CA ARG A 416 7.29 8.69 19.04
C ARG A 416 5.97 7.95 19.30
N ASP A 417 5.30 8.01 20.45
CA ASP A 417 3.90 7.52 20.58
C ASP A 417 2.94 8.44 19.81
N LEU A 418 3.41 9.62 19.41
CA LEU A 418 2.81 10.40 18.37
C LEU A 418 2.94 9.69 16.98
N TYR A 419 3.99 8.88 16.66
CA TYR A 419 4.22 8.20 15.34
C TYR A 419 4.88 6.81 15.18
N LEU A 420 5.73 6.32 16.09
CA LEU A 420 6.36 5.00 16.13
C LEU A 420 6.44 4.38 17.53
N ARG A 421 6.01 3.12 17.68
CA ARG A 421 6.18 2.36 18.93
C ARG A 421 7.54 1.64 19.07
N SER A 422 8.43 1.73 18.08
CA SER A 422 9.67 0.96 18.04
C SER A 422 10.92 1.85 18.14
N PRO A 423 11.97 1.45 18.89
CA PRO A 423 13.22 2.19 18.97
C PRO A 423 13.99 2.06 17.64
N VAL A 424 13.78 3.00 16.73
CA VAL A 424 14.77 3.28 15.67
C VAL A 424 15.93 3.99 16.37
N ARG A 425 17.11 3.35 16.33
CA ARG A 425 18.36 3.88 16.90
C ARG A 425 18.99 4.86 15.95
#